data_AF-N8XJX3-F1
#
_entry.id   AF-N8XJX3-F1
#
_cell.length_a   1.000
_cell.length_b   1.000
_cell.length_c   1.000
_cell.angle_alpha   90.00
_cell.angle_beta   90.00
_cell.angle_gamma   90.00
#
_symmetry.space_group_name_H-M   'P 1'
#
loop_
_entity.id
_entity.type
_entity.pdbx_description
1 polymer ?
#
loop_
_entity_poly.entity_id
_entity_poly.type
_entity_poly.pdbx_seq_one_letter_code
_entity_poly.pdbx_strand_id
1 'polypeptide(L)'
;MTVSNFFSCFVSVITCGYFYLINEFFTEVLNVFQPESKLVVAFIMLLALFLTNSSFRRLFKKRIREAFLINIMTCKLNFEISRFQ
;
A
#
# COMPACT_ATOMS: atom_id res chain seq x y z
N MET A 1 -8.64 -21.53 -10.07
CA MET A 1 -8.37 -20.08 -9.99
C MET A 1 -7.04 -19.84 -10.71
N THR A 2 -7.02 -19.08 -11.81
CA THR A 2 -5.78 -18.84 -12.57
C THR A 2 -4.78 -18.02 -11.74
N VAL A 3 -3.46 -18.20 -11.98
CA VAL A 3 -2.37 -17.50 -11.26
C VAL A 3 -2.56 -15.98 -11.27
N SER A 4 -3.11 -15.42 -12.35
CA SER A 4 -3.48 -14.01 -12.47
C SER A 4 -4.52 -13.56 -11.44
N ASN A 5 -5.54 -14.39 -11.17
CA ASN A 5 -6.60 -14.06 -10.22
C ASN A 5 -6.12 -14.11 -8.78
N PHE A 6 -5.25 -15.08 -8.44
CA PHE A 6 -4.63 -15.15 -7.12
C PHE A 6 -3.77 -13.91 -6.87
N PHE A 7 -2.92 -13.54 -7.84
CA PHE A 7 -2.06 -12.38 -7.71
C PHE A 7 -2.84 -11.06 -7.60
N SER A 8 -3.87 -10.87 -8.42
CA SER A 8 -4.74 -9.69 -8.33
C SER A 8 -5.44 -9.59 -6.97
N CYS A 9 -5.88 -10.72 -6.42
CA CYS A 9 -6.47 -10.80 -5.09
C CYS A 9 -5.45 -10.41 -4.02
N PHE A 10 -4.24 -10.99 -4.05
CA PHE A 10 -3.15 -10.70 -3.12
C PHE A 10 -2.77 -9.21 -3.10
N VAL A 11 -2.55 -8.60 -4.28
CA VAL A 11 -2.26 -7.16 -4.38
C VAL A 11 -3.42 -6.32 -3.83
N SER A 12 -4.66 -6.76 -4.06
CA SER A 12 -5.84 -6.07 -3.54
C SER A 12 -5.94 -6.16 -2.01
N VAL A 13 -5.62 -7.31 -1.41
CA VAL A 13 -5.58 -7.49 0.05
C VAL A 13 -4.51 -6.59 0.68
N ILE A 14 -3.28 -6.57 0.15
CA ILE A 14 -2.22 -5.68 0.65
C ILE A 14 -2.66 -4.22 0.53
N THR A 15 -3.24 -3.84 -0.61
CA THR A 15 -3.75 -2.48 -0.82
C THR A 15 -4.82 -2.16 0.22
N CYS A 16 -5.80 -3.04 0.45
CA CYS A 16 -6.82 -2.78 1.46
C CYS A 16 -6.23 -2.67 2.87
N GLY A 17 -5.35 -3.59 3.27
CA GLY A 17 -4.71 -3.59 4.59
C GLY A 17 -3.88 -2.32 4.83
N TYR A 18 -3.09 -1.89 3.84
CA TYR A 18 -2.31 -0.66 3.96
C TYR A 18 -3.17 0.58 4.22
N PHE A 19 -4.25 0.76 3.44
CA PHE A 19 -5.14 1.91 3.61
C PHE A 19 -5.96 1.85 4.89
N TYR A 20 -6.31 0.65 5.35
CA TYR A 20 -6.94 0.44 6.65
C TYR A 20 -6.01 0.90 7.79
N LEU A 21 -4.75 0.45 7.78
CA LEU A 21 -3.75 0.83 8.78
C LEU A 21 -3.44 2.34 8.78
N ILE A 22 -3.41 2.98 7.61
CA ILE A 22 -3.26 4.45 7.54
C ILE A 22 -4.42 5.14 8.24
N ASN A 23 -5.66 4.70 8.00
CA ASN A 23 -6.83 5.33 8.59
C ASN A 23 -6.84 5.15 10.13
N GLU A 24 -6.49 3.96 10.59
CA GLU A 24 -6.32 3.67 12.02
C GLU A 24 -5.19 4.51 12.65
N PHE A 25 -4.05 4.63 11.97
CA PHE A 25 -2.94 5.47 12.42
C PHE A 25 -3.35 6.93 12.63
N PHE A 26 -4.06 7.54 11.67
CA PHE A 26 -4.49 8.93 11.82
C PHE A 26 -5.54 9.11 12.91
N THR A 27 -6.41 8.11 13.11
CA THR A 27 -7.37 8.09 14.22
C THR A 27 -6.64 8.05 15.55
N GLU A 28 -5.64 7.17 15.68
CA GLU A 28 -4.86 7.02 16.90
C GLU A 28 -4.00 8.26 17.20
N VAL A 29 -3.41 8.86 16.16
CA VAL A 29 -2.68 10.14 16.29
C VAL A 29 -3.57 11.22 16.88
N LEU A 30 -4.81 11.37 16.39
CA LEU A 30 -5.74 12.35 16.94
C LEU A 30 -6.14 12.04 18.39
N ASN A 31 -6.33 10.77 18.72
CA ASN A 31 -6.68 10.32 20.07
C ASN A 31 -5.57 10.52 21.09
N VAL A 32 -4.32 10.24 20.72
CA VAL A 32 -3.16 10.32 21.61
C VAL A 32 -2.67 11.76 21.76
N PHE A 33 -2.59 12.50 20.64
CA PHE A 33 -1.99 13.83 20.65
C PHE A 33 -2.95 14.92 21.12
N GLN A 34 -4.27 14.68 21.05
CA GLN A 34 -5.35 15.57 21.47
C GLN A 34 -5.06 17.06 21.21
N PRO A 35 -4.73 17.46 19.96
CA PRO A 35 -4.22 18.79 19.72
C PRO A 35 -5.32 19.83 19.97
N GLU A 36 -5.03 20.80 20.84
CA GLU A 36 -5.97 21.87 21.21
C GLU A 36 -6.30 22.81 20.04
N SER A 37 -5.34 22.96 19.12
CA SER A 37 -5.50 23.81 17.95
C SER A 37 -6.35 23.12 16.88
N LYS A 38 -7.52 23.71 16.60
CA LYS A 38 -8.40 23.30 15.50
C LYS A 38 -7.70 23.29 14.14
N LEU A 39 -6.70 24.16 13.93
CA LEU A 39 -5.90 24.18 12.70
C LEU A 39 -5.05 22.92 12.55
N VAL A 40 -4.48 22.43 13.65
CA VAL A 40 -3.66 21.20 13.64
C VAL A 40 -4.54 19.99 13.39
N VAL A 41 -5.71 19.90 14.04
CA VAL A 41 -6.70 18.83 13.78
C VAL A 41 -7.11 18.83 12.31
N ALA A 42 -7.45 20.00 11.76
CA ALA A 42 -7.84 20.13 10.36
C ALA A 42 -6.72 19.70 9.41
N PHE A 43 -5.47 20.09 9.69
CA PHE A 43 -4.30 19.69 8.90
C PHE A 43 -4.09 18.17 8.91
N ILE A 44 -4.18 17.52 10.07
CA ILE A 44 -4.05 16.06 10.21
C ILE A 44 -5.15 15.34 9.41
N MET A 45 -6.41 15.80 9.51
CA MET A 45 -7.50 15.23 8.73
C MET A 45 -7.28 15.41 7.22
N LEU A 46 -6.76 16.56 6.79
CA LEU A 46 -6.48 16.84 5.38
C LEU A 46 -5.36 15.94 4.83
N LEU A 47 -4.32 15.71 5.62
CA LEU A 47 -3.27 14.72 5.33
C LEU A 47 -3.84 13.30 5.22
N ALA A 48 -4.69 12.91 6.17
CA ALA A 48 -5.35 11.60 6.14
C ALA A 48 -6.18 11.41 4.88
N LEU A 49 -6.97 12.42 4.48
CA LEU A 49 -7.76 12.41 3.25
C LEU A 49 -6.89 12.38 1.99
N PHE A 50 -5.79 13.12 1.98
CA PHE A 50 -4.84 13.11 0.86
C PHE A 50 -4.22 11.71 0.68
N LEU A 51 -3.78 11.09 1.78
CA LEU A 51 -3.14 9.78 1.77
C LEU A 51 -4.14 8.64 1.54
N THR A 52 -5.41 8.80 1.89
CA THR A 52 -6.47 7.81 1.63
C THR A 52 -7.23 8.05 0.31
N ASN A 53 -6.85 9.07 -0.46
CA ASN A 53 -7.51 9.41 -1.72
C ASN A 53 -7.49 8.23 -2.72
N SER A 54 -8.60 8.06 -3.44
CA SER A 54 -8.74 7.06 -4.51
C SER A 54 -7.64 7.12 -5.58
N SER A 55 -7.13 8.30 -5.92
CA SER A 55 -6.02 8.48 -6.86
C SER A 55 -4.73 7.90 -6.31
N PHE A 56 -4.41 8.19 -5.04
CA PHE A 56 -3.24 7.63 -4.37
C PHE A 56 -3.36 6.10 -4.25
N ARG A 57 -4.55 5.59 -3.92
CA ARG A 57 -4.85 4.15 -3.87
C ARG A 57 -4.62 3.44 -5.20
N ARG A 58 -5.03 4.05 -6.31
CA ARG A 58 -4.77 3.50 -7.65
C ARG A 58 -3.28 3.48 -7.97
N LEU A 59 -2.55 4.56 -7.66
CA LEU A 59 -1.10 4.64 -7.87
C LEU A 59 -0.36 3.60 -7.03
N PHE A 60 -0.68 3.49 -5.74
CA PHE A 60 -0.10 2.51 -4.83
C PHE A 60 -0.31 1.07 -5.32
N LYS A 61 -1.54 0.74 -5.71
CA LYS A 61 -1.87 -0.58 -6.28
C LYS A 61 -1.05 -0.88 -7.54
N LYS A 62 -0.87 0.11 -8.42
CA LYS A 62 -0.06 -0.02 -9.63
C LYS A 62 1.43 -0.27 -9.27
N ARG A 63 1.99 0.49 -8.33
CA ARG A 63 3.38 0.34 -7.90
C ARG A 63 3.67 -1.00 -7.23
N ILE A 64 2.78 -1.50 -6.36
CA ILE A 64 2.92 -2.85 -5.78
C ILE A 64 2.93 -3.90 -6.89
N ARG A 65 2.03 -3.78 -7.87
CA ARG A 65 1.96 -4.72 -8.98
C ARG A 65 3.27 -4.74 -9.78
N GLU A 66 3.81 -3.57 -10.09
CA GLU A 66 5.09 -3.42 -10.81
C GLU A 66 6.25 -4.04 -10.01
N ALA A 67 6.38 -3.70 -8.72
CA ALA A 67 7.44 -4.22 -7.86
C ALA A 67 7.40 -5.75 -7.75
N PHE A 68 6.19 -6.33 -7.63
CA PHE A 68 6.06 -7.78 -7.54
C PHE A 68 6.38 -8.47 -8.87
N LEU A 69 5.98 -7.89 -10.00
CA LEU A 69 6.34 -8.40 -11.33
C LEU A 69 7.86 -8.40 -11.53
N ILE A 70 8.54 -7.31 -11.13
CA ILE A 70 9.99 -7.23 -11.15
C ILE A 70 10.58 -8.35 -10.29
N ASN A 71 10.09 -8.54 -9.06
CA ASN A 71 10.61 -9.57 -8.17
C ASN A 71 10.44 -10.99 -8.74
N ILE A 72 9.28 -11.30 -9.34
CA ILE A 72 9.07 -12.58 -10.03
C ILE A 72 10.10 -12.77 -11.15
N MET A 73 10.28 -11.76 -12.01
CA MET A 73 11.22 -11.85 -13.13
C MET A 73 12.65 -12.03 -12.64
N THR A 74 13.05 -11.31 -11.58
CA THR A 74 14.37 -11.45 -10.94
C THR A 74 14.56 -12.85 -10.36
N CYS A 75 13.58 -13.38 -9.63
CA CYS A 75 13.65 -14.75 -9.11
C CYS A 75 13.77 -15.78 -10.23
N LYS A 76 13.01 -15.61 -11.32
CA LYS A 76 13.08 -16.49 -12.48
C LYS A 76 14.45 -16.44 -13.15
N LEU A 77 15.00 -15.24 -13.34
CA LEU A 77 16.33 -15.05 -13.92
C LEU A 77 17.42 -15.68 -13.04
N ASN A 78 17.37 -15.46 -11.72
CA ASN A 78 18.32 -16.07 -10.78
C ASN A 78 18.24 -17.60 -10.81
N PHE A 79 17.04 -18.16 -10.91
CA PHE A 79 16.85 -19.60 -11.05
C PHE A 79 17.46 -20.12 -12.37
N GLU A 80 17.22 -19.44 -13.49
CA GLU A 80 17.81 -19.81 -14.78
C GLU A 80 19.34 -19.76 -14.72
N ILE A 81 19.94 -18.70 -14.17
CA ILE A 81 21.40 -18.58 -13.97
C ILE A 81 21.93 -19.73 -13.12
N SER A 82 21.26 -20.05 -12.00
CA SER A 82 21.67 -21.14 -11.11
C SER A 82 21.61 -22.52 -11.77
N ARG A 83 20.83 -22.69 -12.84
CA ARG A 83 20.70 -23.95 -13.57
C ARG A 83 21.86 -24.21 -14.54
N PHE A 84 22.60 -23.17 -14.91
CA PHE A 84 23.74 -23.24 -15.82
C PHE A 84 25.09 -23.16 -15.09
N GLN A 85 25.08 -23.00 -13.76
CA GLN A 85 26.21 -23.30 -12.87
C GLN A 85 26.20 -24.77 -12.49
#